data_AF-A0AAI9RP05-F1
#
_entry.id   AF-A0AAI9RP05-F1
#
_cell.length_a   1.000
_cell.length_b   1.000
_cell.length_c   1.000
_cell.angle_alpha   90.00
_cell.angle_beta   90.00
_cell.angle_gamma   90.00
#
_symmetry.space_group_name_H-M   'P 1'
#
loop_
_entity.id
_entity.type
_entity.pdbx_description
1 polymer ?
#
loop_
_entity_poly.entity_id
_entity_poly.type
_entity_poly.pdbx_seq_one_letter_code
_entity_poly.pdbx_strand_id
1 'polypeptide(L)' 'MKQKFYVYNILLTNGEYLENIRVEGPLEDHFPGVSVSLFSVENIEGKTIVLSVFHIVKADLISIEES' A
#
# COMPACT_ATOMS: atom_id res chain seq x y z
N MET A 1 1.48 20.47 -5.59
CA MET A 1 1.32 19.35 -6.54
C MET A 1 0.12 18.56 -6.07
N LYS A 2 -0.77 18.12 -6.97
CA LYS A 2 -1.91 17.26 -6.61
C LYS A 2 -1.39 15.94 -6.02
N GLN A 3 -1.94 15.50 -4.88
CA GLN A 3 -1.53 14.23 -4.27
C GLN A 3 -2.17 13.08 -5.04
N LYS A 4 -1.36 12.11 -5.44
CA LYS A 4 -1.82 10.92 -6.16
C LYS A 4 -1.84 9.74 -5.22
N PHE A 5 -3.00 9.12 -5.09
CA PHE A 5 -3.18 7.92 -4.28
C PHE A 5 -3.36 6.71 -5.19
N TYR A 6 -2.60 5.67 -4.91
CA TYR A 6 -2.67 4.39 -5.61
C TYR A 6 -3.40 3.42 -4.70
N VAL A 7 -4.48 2.84 -5.22
CA VAL A 7 -5.32 1.89 -4.47
C VAL A 7 -4.96 0.48 -4.90
N TYR A 8 -4.56 -0.35 -3.95
CA TYR A 8 -4.13 -1.72 -4.19
C TYR A 8 -4.99 -2.73 -3.43
N ASN A 9 -5.09 -3.92 -4.00
CA ASN A 9 -5.38 -5.13 -3.22
C ASN A 9 -4.07 -5.87 -2.95
N ILE A 10 -3.82 -6.23 -1.68
CA ILE A 10 -2.53 -6.73 -1.22
C ILE A 10 -2.71 -8.10 -0.59
N LEU A 11 -2.03 -9.11 -1.14
CA LEU A 11 -1.91 -10.44 -0.53
C LEU A 11 -0.66 -10.49 0.34
N LEU A 12 -0.83 -10.89 1.59
CA LEU A 12 0.24 -11.05 2.56
C LEU A 12 0.73 -12.50 2.66
N THR A 13 1.95 -12.68 3.20
CA THR A 13 2.57 -14.00 3.40
C THR A 13 1.82 -14.90 4.38
N ASN A 14 1.01 -14.31 5.27
CA ASN A 14 0.14 -15.04 6.19
C ASN A 14 -1.18 -15.49 5.55
N GLY A 15 -1.40 -15.19 4.26
CA GLY A 15 -2.65 -15.49 3.54
C GLY A 15 -3.75 -14.45 3.71
N GLU A 16 -3.50 -13.38 4.48
CA GLU A 16 -4.44 -12.27 4.60
C GLU A 16 -4.49 -11.48 3.29
N TYR A 17 -5.70 -11.13 2.87
CA TYR A 17 -5.95 -10.35 1.67
C TYR A 17 -6.56 -9.01 2.07
N LEU A 18 -5.79 -7.95 1.89
CA LEU A 18 -6.16 -6.58 2.23
C LEU A 18 -6.69 -5.87 1.00
N GLU A 19 -7.93 -5.40 1.08
CA GLU A 19 -8.61 -4.78 -0.06
C GLU A 19 -8.63 -3.26 0.05
N ASN A 20 -8.56 -2.60 -1.10
CA ASN A 20 -8.69 -1.15 -1.24
C ASN A 20 -7.73 -0.36 -0.33
N ILE A 21 -6.46 -0.78 -0.30
CA ILE A 21 -5.40 -0.13 0.44
C ILE A 21 -4.90 1.08 -0.34
N ARG A 22 -5.02 2.24 0.29
CA ARG A 22 -4.66 3.54 -0.27
C ARG A 22 -3.24 3.92 0.14
N VAL A 23 -2.40 4.17 -0.86
CA VAL A 23 -0.99 4.52 -0.71
C VAL A 23 -0.72 5.84 -1.41
N GLU A 24 -0.01 6.76 -0.76
CA GLU A 24 0.46 7.98 -1.41
C GLU A 24 1.66 7.62 -2.32
N GLY A 25 1.50 7.81 -3.64
CA GLY A 25 2.49 7.39 -4.63
C GLY A 25 2.47 5.89 -4.98
N PRO A 26 3.22 5.48 -6.02
CA PRO A 26 3.34 4.08 -6.41
C PRO A 26 4.03 3.28 -5.31
N LEU A 27 3.63 2.01 -5.13
CA LEU A 27 4.17 1.16 -4.07
C LEU A 27 5.69 1.02 -4.18
N GLU A 28 6.22 1.00 -5.40
CA GLU A 28 7.65 0.89 -5.73
C GLU A 28 8.52 1.98 -5.09
N ASP A 29 7.98 3.19 -4.92
CA ASP A 29 8.70 4.30 -4.27
C ASP A 29 8.95 4.04 -2.77
N HIS A 30 8.20 3.10 -2.18
CA HIS A 30 8.30 2.69 -0.77
C HIS A 30 9.20 1.47 -0.56
N PHE A 31 9.91 0.99 -1.59
CA PHE A 31 10.94 -0.08 -1.47
C PHE A 31 12.41 0.43 -1.44
N PRO A 32 12.78 1.62 -0.91
CA PRO A 32 14.17 2.03 -0.92
C PRO A 32 14.98 1.08 -0.03
N GLY A 33 15.99 0.44 -0.62
CA GLY A 33 16.65 -0.78 -0.13
C GLY A 33 17.35 -0.73 1.25
N VAL A 34 17.15 0.30 2.07
CA VAL A 34 17.78 0.43 3.40
C VAL A 34 16.85 1.02 4.50
N SER A 35 15.73 1.70 4.21
CA SER A 35 15.18 2.64 5.21
C SER A 35 13.75 2.47 5.71
N VAL A 36 12.84 1.77 5.06
CA VAL A 36 11.52 1.51 5.67
C VAL A 36 10.91 0.23 5.14
N SER A 37 11.06 -0.84 5.91
CA SER A 37 10.35 -2.10 5.68
C SER A 37 8.89 -2.02 6.12
N LEU A 38 8.52 -0.97 6.86
CA LEU A 38 7.20 -0.74 7.41
C LEU A 38 6.69 0.64 6.99
N PHE A 39 5.47 0.72 6.47
CA PHE A 39 4.83 2.00 6.13
C PHE A 39 3.35 1.98 6.49
N SER A 40 2.84 3.13 6.89
CA SER A 40 1.43 3.30 7.25
C SER A 40 0.61 3.58 6.00
N VAL A 41 -0.48 2.84 5.83
CA VAL A 41 -1.46 3.00 4.75
C VAL A 41 -2.85 3.12 5.33
N GLU A 42 -3.79 3.62 4.55
CA GLU A 42 -5.19 3.70 4.95
C GLU A 42 -6.03 2.72 4.13
N ASN A 43 -7.00 2.06 4.77
CA ASN A 43 -8.05 1.37 4.05
C ASN A 43 -9.23 2.32 3.76
N ILE A 44 -10.25 1.84 3.03
CA ILE A 44 -11.46 2.62 2.71
C ILE A 44 -12.29 3.05 3.92
N GLU A 45 -12.11 2.39 5.06
CA GLU A 45 -12.78 2.74 6.32
C GLU A 45 -12.03 3.87 7.06
N GLY A 46 -10.93 4.38 6.50
CA GLY A 46 -10.06 5.37 7.14
C GLY A 46 -9.22 4.78 8.26
N LYS A 47 -9.10 3.46 8.36
CA LYS A 47 -8.28 2.77 9.35
C LYS A 47 -6.85 2.72 8.85
N THR A 48 -5.93 3.22 9.68
CA THR A 48 -4.49 3.08 9.43
C THR A 48 -4.03 1.65 9.69
N ILE A 49 -3.34 1.07 8.72
CA ILE A 49 -2.72 -0.25 8.77
C ILE A 49 -1.21 -0.06 8.57
N VAL A 50 -0.39 -0.79 9.33
CA VAL A 50 1.06 -0.80 9.12
C VAL A 50 1.40 -1.99 8.25
N LEU A 51 1.87 -1.74 7.03
CA LEU A 51 2.29 -2.77 6.10
C LEU A 51 3.77 -3.03 6.19
N SER A 52 4.14 -4.32 6.15
CA SER A 52 5.52 -4.75 5.95
C SER A 52 5.75 -5.11 4.50
N VAL A 53 6.69 -4.42 3.87
CA VAL A 53 7.09 -4.63 2.48
C VAL A 53 7.55 -6.09 2.24
N PHE A 54 8.20 -6.70 3.23
CA PHE A 54 8.66 -8.10 3.18
C PHE A 54 7.53 -9.13 3.31
N HIS A 55 6.36 -8.72 3.77
CA HIS A 55 5.21 -9.61 3.89
C HIS A 55 4.26 -9.49 2.71
N ILE A 56 4.53 -8.62 1.73
CA ILE A 56 3.71 -8.51 0.52
C ILE A 56 4.12 -9.60 -0.46
N VAL A 57 3.18 -10.49 -0.76
CA VAL A 57 3.32 -11.53 -1.80
C VAL A 57 2.91 -10.97 -3.16
N LYS A 58 1.83 -10.18 -3.18
CA LYS A 58 1.27 -9.60 -4.40
C LYS A 58 0.57 -8.28 -4.06
N ALA A 59 0.69 -7.30 -4.95
CA ALA A 59 -0.07 -6.07 -4.91
C ALA A 59 -0.68 -5.81 -6.30
N ASP A 60 -2.01 -5.88 -6.39
CA ASP A 60 -2.77 -5.59 -7.61
C ASP A 60 -3.25 -4.13 -7.57
N LEU A 61 -2.79 -3.31 -8.52
CA LEU A 61 -3.26 -1.93 -8.65
C LEU A 61 -4.70 -1.90 -9.17
N ILE A 62 -5.60 -1.30 -8.40
CA ILE A 62 -7.04 -1.21 -8.71
C ILE A 62 -7.38 0.14 -9.34
N SER A 63 -6.86 1.23 -8.77
CA SER A 63 -7.18 2.59 -9.20
C SER A 63 -6.09 3.58 -8.83
N ILE A 64 -6.09 4.73 -9.51
CA ILE A 64 -5.29 5.89 -9.18
C ILE A 64 -6.25 7.05 -8.95
N GLU A 65 -6.23 7.62 -7.75
CA GLU A 65 -7.02 8.78 -7.36
C GLU A 65 -6.14 10.03 -7.37
N GLU A 66 -6.65 11.16 -7.89
CA GLU A 66 -5.95 12.43 -7.89
C GLU A 66 -6.71 13.45 -7.04
N SER A 67 -6.04 14.02 -6.02
CA SER A 67 -6.57 15.09 -5.16
C SER A 67 -5.97 16.45 -5.53
#